data_AF-A0A9E2BEC5-F1
#
_entry.id   AF-A0A9E2BEC5-F1
#
_cell.length_a   1.000
_cell.length_b   1.000
_cell.length_c   1.000
_cell.angle_alpha   90.00
_cell.angle_beta   90.00
_cell.angle_gamma   90.00
#
_symmetry.space_group_name_H-M   'P 1'
#
loop_
_entity.id
_entity.type
_entity.pdbx_description
1 polymer ?
#
loop_
_entity_poly.entity_id
_entity_poly.type
_entity_poly.pdbx_seq_one_letter_code
_entity_poly.pdbx_strand_id
1 'polypeptide(L)'
;LFGDAGNDVLEGGSDVDSCDGISGIDSASDDCETAANVDTRVGRVTLFAEDRTRLDGALYIPVGDAAPQGTRSVAMIVSHGAMGSFDSSVPKILGLQASPLGFTVLALNRRDWGSDGGGGAVLFEDTTLDVGVGIDFLHDLGYESIFVAGHSQGTQNAAIYPSFTLDDRVVAIGLYGTVDDGRGTARDLLFRFTYDDDVVRARELVDSGEGDVVVGWPTIFGVDLFRSPNNFLSFWGPDTLSIVEREIAKLEVPALLLRADGDEFTPDAMSLNVIATANVSGVDATYIVLDYPFPLTDNGGNAHGFVGVERELIATALDWLTEKVPEASTVTTDTKLAPQNQNPPGNYEPFADIAGGGIVVAGTMVEFDASASFDLDGTIVGYDWKQVAGTSASIEDPSAVRAAFEAPAPSRAAPALFNAQDESVYRETLVFDVTVTDDAGGTDTSRVEVVVLDENFAVASGNGLTPLTTLVLLVIAGLRVRSQRRRS
;
A
#
# COMPACT_ATOMS: atom_id res chain seq x y z
N LEU A 1 21.90 -6.24 19.93
CA LEU A 1 21.65 -6.00 21.36
C LEU A 1 20.55 -4.97 21.40
N PHE A 2 19.31 -5.42 21.25
CA PHE A 2 18.12 -4.58 21.17
C PHE A 2 17.21 -5.04 22.30
N GLY A 3 16.78 -4.12 23.14
CA GLY A 3 15.91 -4.40 24.28
C GLY A 3 16.17 -3.43 25.42
N ASP A 4 15.26 -2.45 25.57
CA ASP A 4 14.71 -2.12 26.89
C ASP A 4 13.38 -1.35 26.75
N ALA A 5 12.31 -2.13 26.54
CA ALA A 5 10.95 -1.96 27.05
C ALA A 5 10.22 -3.27 26.69
N GLY A 6 9.53 -3.89 27.64
CA GLY A 6 8.85 -5.19 27.49
C GLY A 6 7.76 -5.19 26.42
N ASN A 7 8.18 -5.25 25.16
CA ASN A 7 7.34 -5.40 23.98
C ASN A 7 7.58 -6.79 23.43
N ASP A 8 6.80 -7.75 23.91
CA ASP A 8 6.79 -9.09 23.35
C ASP A 8 5.98 -9.09 22.05
N VAL A 9 6.35 -9.96 21.10
CA VAL A 9 5.80 -9.96 19.74
C VAL A 9 5.50 -11.40 19.35
N LEU A 10 4.26 -11.69 18.97
CA LEU A 10 3.93 -12.96 18.34
C LEU A 10 4.21 -12.86 16.84
N GLU A 11 5.31 -13.47 16.38
CA GLU A 11 5.51 -13.77 14.96
C GLU A 11 4.53 -14.87 14.56
N GLY A 12 3.69 -14.65 13.54
CA GLY A 12 2.50 -15.45 13.19
C GLY A 12 2.70 -16.94 12.85
N GLY A 13 3.19 -17.74 13.80
CA GLY A 13 3.26 -19.20 13.78
C GLY A 13 2.54 -19.82 14.99
N SER A 14 2.29 -21.12 14.93
CA SER A 14 1.51 -21.85 15.94
C SER A 14 2.14 -21.86 17.34
N ASP A 15 1.65 -20.96 18.19
CA ASP A 15 1.35 -21.12 19.62
C ASP A 15 2.39 -21.73 20.57
N VAL A 16 3.69 -21.50 20.41
CA VAL A 16 4.64 -21.57 21.54
C VAL A 16 5.89 -20.74 21.22
N ASP A 17 6.13 -19.62 21.91
CA ASP A 17 7.51 -19.15 22.07
C ASP A 17 8.18 -20.09 23.07
N SER A 18 9.11 -20.91 22.59
CA SER A 18 9.91 -21.70 23.50
C SER A 18 10.72 -20.74 24.37
N CYS A 19 10.87 -21.03 25.66
CA CYS A 19 11.75 -20.23 26.53
C CYS A 19 13.24 -20.47 26.13
N ASP A 20 13.62 -20.14 24.89
CA ASP A 20 14.92 -20.34 24.24
C ASP A 20 15.58 -19.02 23.81
N GLY A 21 15.18 -17.92 24.47
CA GLY A 21 16.14 -16.91 24.92
C GLY A 21 16.70 -15.98 23.85
N ILE A 22 15.84 -15.41 23.00
CA ILE A 22 16.15 -14.12 22.34
C ILE A 22 14.91 -13.20 22.27
N SER A 23 14.56 -12.51 23.37
CA SER A 23 14.61 -11.03 23.55
C SER A 23 14.14 -10.63 24.95
N GLY A 24 14.99 -9.92 25.74
CA GLY A 24 14.51 -9.05 26.83
C GLY A 24 14.53 -9.49 28.32
N ILE A 25 15.59 -10.13 28.84
CA ILE A 25 15.84 -10.37 30.30
C ILE A 25 14.70 -11.09 31.06
N ASP A 26 14.58 -12.40 30.87
CA ASP A 26 13.86 -13.27 31.80
C ASP A 26 14.62 -13.30 33.14
N SER A 27 14.09 -12.62 34.16
CA SER A 27 14.73 -12.61 35.48
C SER A 27 14.35 -13.80 36.37
N ALA A 28 13.42 -14.66 35.93
CA ALA A 28 13.04 -15.88 36.65
C ALA A 28 12.39 -16.93 35.71
N SER A 29 12.48 -18.20 36.10
CA SER A 29 11.84 -19.35 35.44
C SER A 29 10.30 -19.33 35.42
N ASP A 30 9.68 -18.27 35.93
CA ASP A 30 8.23 -18.11 36.09
C ASP A 30 7.64 -17.04 35.12
N ASP A 31 8.48 -16.39 34.31
CA ASP A 31 8.14 -15.36 33.30
C ASP A 31 8.21 -15.92 31.86
N CYS A 32 7.80 -17.16 31.62
CA CYS A 32 7.67 -17.60 30.23
C CYS A 32 6.47 -16.87 29.61
N GLU A 33 6.72 -16.09 28.56
CA GLU A 33 5.68 -15.37 27.84
C GLU A 33 4.63 -16.35 27.32
N THR A 34 3.37 -16.02 27.60
CA THR A 34 2.23 -16.72 27.03
C THR A 34 1.54 -15.76 26.07
N ALA A 35 0.77 -16.27 25.11
CA ALA A 35 -0.03 -15.41 24.21
C ALA A 35 -0.98 -14.43 24.95
N ALA A 36 -1.14 -14.56 26.27
CA ALA A 36 -1.92 -13.66 27.12
C ALA A 36 -1.18 -12.39 27.59
N ASN A 37 0.16 -12.30 27.45
CA ASN A 37 0.97 -11.16 27.91
C ASN A 37 1.65 -10.38 26.77
N VAL A 38 1.43 -10.79 25.52
CA VAL A 38 1.95 -10.10 24.33
C VAL A 38 0.92 -9.08 23.84
N ASP A 39 1.33 -7.82 23.69
CA ASP A 39 0.47 -6.70 23.27
C ASP A 39 0.42 -6.48 21.74
N THR A 40 1.07 -7.34 20.95
CA THR A 40 1.10 -7.23 19.48
C THR A 40 1.09 -8.59 18.77
N ARG A 41 0.15 -8.73 17.83
CA ARG A 41 0.10 -9.84 16.87
C ARG A 41 0.54 -9.34 15.49
N VAL A 42 1.39 -10.11 14.81
CA VAL A 42 1.86 -9.78 13.46
C VAL A 42 1.25 -10.75 12.44
N GLY A 43 0.30 -10.24 11.64
CA GLY A 43 -0.31 -10.97 10.54
C GLY A 43 0.42 -10.74 9.23
N ARG A 44 0.65 -11.79 8.45
CA ARG A 44 1.12 -11.65 7.06
C ARG A 44 -0.05 -11.19 6.20
N VAL A 45 0.19 -10.20 5.34
CA VAL A 45 -0.76 -9.79 4.32
C VAL A 45 -0.15 -9.91 2.93
N THR A 46 -0.99 -10.28 1.96
CA THR A 46 -0.62 -10.27 0.54
C THR A 46 -1.73 -9.54 -0.21
N LEU A 47 -1.44 -8.31 -0.61
CA LEU A 47 -2.35 -7.45 -1.37
C LEU A 47 -1.99 -7.48 -2.85
N PHE A 48 -2.90 -7.01 -3.70
CA PHE A 48 -2.68 -6.93 -5.13
C PHE A 48 -3.04 -5.54 -5.66
N ALA A 49 -2.12 -4.94 -6.41
CA ALA A 49 -2.42 -3.75 -7.18
C ALA A 49 -3.38 -4.07 -8.34
N GLU A 50 -3.89 -3.03 -9.00
CA GLU A 50 -4.86 -3.15 -10.10
C GLU A 50 -4.34 -4.02 -11.26
N ASP A 51 -3.05 -3.91 -11.56
CA ASP A 51 -2.34 -4.70 -12.56
C ASP A 51 -1.96 -6.12 -12.09
N ARG A 52 -2.48 -6.54 -10.92
CA ARG A 52 -2.19 -7.82 -10.26
C ARG A 52 -0.76 -7.96 -9.75
N THR A 53 -0.02 -6.86 -9.65
CA THR A 53 1.26 -6.87 -8.94
C THR A 53 1.04 -7.22 -7.47
N ARG A 54 1.74 -8.25 -7.01
CA ARG A 54 1.68 -8.74 -5.64
C ARG A 54 2.46 -7.81 -4.71
N LEU A 55 1.82 -7.38 -3.62
CA LEU A 55 2.38 -6.52 -2.57
C LEU A 55 2.30 -7.26 -1.22
N ASP A 56 3.40 -7.87 -0.80
CA ASP A 56 3.48 -8.53 0.50
C ASP A 56 3.72 -7.51 1.64
N GLY A 57 3.18 -7.79 2.82
CA GLY A 57 3.34 -6.90 3.97
C GLY A 57 3.15 -7.62 5.31
N ALA A 58 3.31 -6.83 6.38
CA ALA A 58 3.02 -7.20 7.74
C ALA A 58 2.00 -6.23 8.35
N LEU A 59 0.92 -6.78 8.90
CA LEU A 59 -0.08 -6.05 9.67
C LEU A 59 0.18 -6.27 11.16
N TYR A 60 0.56 -5.21 11.85
CA TYR A 60 0.77 -5.21 13.30
C TYR A 60 -0.55 -4.81 13.97
N ILE A 61 -1.08 -5.74 14.76
CA ILE A 61 -2.41 -5.67 15.37
C ILE A 61 -2.24 -5.58 16.89
N PRO A 62 -2.72 -4.50 17.52
CA PRO A 62 -2.78 -4.38 18.97
C PRO A 62 -3.65 -5.49 19.57
N VAL A 63 -3.12 -6.21 20.56
CA VAL A 63 -3.83 -7.26 21.31
C VAL A 63 -3.55 -7.13 22.81
N GLY A 64 -4.05 -8.03 23.64
CA GLY A 64 -3.73 -8.03 25.08
C GLY A 64 -4.20 -6.77 25.82
N ASP A 65 -3.31 -6.23 26.67
CA ASP A 65 -3.53 -5.04 27.49
C ASP A 65 -3.53 -3.74 26.65
N ALA A 66 -2.95 -3.78 25.44
CA ALA A 66 -2.96 -2.65 24.53
C ALA A 66 -4.31 -2.40 23.84
N ALA A 67 -5.20 -3.41 23.76
CA ALA A 67 -6.46 -3.31 23.03
C ALA A 67 -7.75 -3.78 23.76
N PRO A 68 -7.86 -3.74 25.11
CA PRO A 68 -9.06 -4.26 25.79
C PRO A 68 -10.33 -3.46 25.48
N GLN A 69 -10.20 -2.25 24.89
CA GLN A 69 -11.31 -1.37 24.53
C GLN A 69 -11.38 -1.07 23.01
N GLY A 70 -10.59 -1.75 22.18
CA GLY A 70 -10.46 -1.49 20.74
C GLY A 70 -9.07 -0.96 20.35
N THR A 71 -8.94 -0.46 19.13
CA THR A 71 -7.68 0.08 18.57
C THR A 71 -7.74 1.60 18.49
N ARG A 72 -6.60 2.29 18.29
CA ARG A 72 -6.62 3.72 17.92
C ARG A 72 -7.43 3.93 16.65
N SER A 73 -8.14 5.06 16.57
CA SER A 73 -8.96 5.40 15.39
C SER A 73 -8.12 5.73 14.15
N VAL A 74 -6.87 6.13 14.34
CA VAL A 74 -5.90 6.33 13.26
C VAL A 74 -5.09 5.06 13.06
N ALA A 75 -5.11 4.52 11.85
CA ALA A 75 -4.19 3.47 11.43
C ALA A 75 -2.99 4.06 10.69
N MET A 76 -1.91 3.28 10.57
CA MET A 76 -0.68 3.72 9.91
C MET A 76 -0.37 2.82 8.72
N ILE A 77 0.10 3.40 7.62
CA ILE A 77 0.76 2.67 6.53
C ILE A 77 2.19 3.18 6.40
N VAL A 78 3.15 2.28 6.27
CA VAL A 78 4.58 2.63 6.24
C VAL A 78 5.27 2.02 5.03
N SER A 79 5.86 2.89 4.20
CA SER A 79 6.67 2.51 3.04
C SER A 79 8.15 2.38 3.39
N HIS A 80 8.79 1.31 2.93
CA HIS A 80 10.23 1.10 3.06
C HIS A 80 11.06 1.99 2.13
N GLY A 81 12.33 2.14 2.48
CA GLY A 81 13.35 2.81 1.67
C GLY A 81 13.84 2.02 0.46
N ALA A 82 14.81 2.57 -0.26
CA ALA A 82 15.44 1.91 -1.40
C ALA A 82 16.04 0.56 -0.96
N MET A 83 15.85 -0.48 -1.77
CA MET A 83 16.31 -1.84 -1.49
C MET A 83 15.72 -2.50 -0.23
N GLY A 84 14.77 -1.84 0.42
CA GLY A 84 14.14 -2.28 1.66
C GLY A 84 12.97 -3.23 1.43
N SER A 85 12.33 -3.56 2.55
CA SER A 85 11.12 -4.36 2.63
C SER A 85 10.30 -3.96 3.87
N PHE A 86 9.07 -4.46 4.02
CA PHE A 86 8.21 -4.24 5.17
C PHE A 86 8.86 -4.60 6.52
N ASP A 87 9.86 -5.48 6.54
CA ASP A 87 10.57 -5.93 7.76
C ASP A 87 11.86 -5.14 8.07
N SER A 88 12.13 -4.09 7.29
CA SER A 88 13.35 -3.29 7.38
C SER A 88 13.11 -1.94 8.07
N SER A 89 14.08 -1.50 8.87
CA SER A 89 14.14 -0.15 9.49
C SER A 89 12.78 0.37 10.01
N VAL A 90 12.38 1.57 9.63
CA VAL A 90 11.21 2.30 10.14
C VAL A 90 9.88 1.54 9.97
N PRO A 91 9.55 0.90 8.84
CA PRO A 91 8.39 0.00 8.75
C PRO A 91 8.29 -0.98 9.92
N LYS A 92 9.37 -1.68 10.24
CA LYS A 92 9.43 -2.61 11.37
C LYS A 92 9.38 -1.87 12.71
N ILE A 93 10.10 -0.75 12.86
CA ILE A 93 10.14 0.01 14.12
C ILE A 93 8.75 0.55 14.48
N LEU A 94 8.05 1.19 13.54
CA LEU A 94 6.67 1.66 13.72
C LEU A 94 5.73 0.51 14.05
N GLY A 95 5.82 -0.61 13.30
CA GLY A 95 5.02 -1.79 13.57
C GLY A 95 5.17 -2.31 15.00
N LEU A 96 6.42 -2.54 15.43
CA LEU A 96 6.73 -3.16 16.72
C LEU A 96 6.55 -2.24 17.93
N GLN A 97 6.59 -0.92 17.75
CA GLN A 97 6.57 0.03 18.87
C GLN A 97 5.29 0.87 18.94
N ALA A 98 4.58 1.09 17.84
CA ALA A 98 3.29 1.77 17.87
C ALA A 98 2.13 0.80 18.18
N SER A 99 2.24 -0.47 17.79
CA SER A 99 1.20 -1.48 18.03
C SER A 99 0.88 -1.72 19.50
N PRO A 100 1.88 -1.89 20.40
CA PRO A 100 1.62 -1.97 21.85
C PRO A 100 1.00 -0.69 22.45
N LEU A 101 0.99 0.42 21.70
CA LEU A 101 0.36 1.68 22.11
C LEU A 101 -1.06 1.86 21.51
N GLY A 102 -1.58 0.78 20.91
CA GLY A 102 -2.93 0.67 20.36
C GLY A 102 -3.05 0.99 18.87
N PHE A 103 -1.96 1.32 18.17
CA PHE A 103 -2.02 1.65 16.74
C PHE A 103 -1.98 0.41 15.86
N THR A 104 -2.90 0.29 14.91
CA THR A 104 -2.75 -0.70 13.83
C THR A 104 -1.81 -0.15 12.78
N VAL A 105 -0.79 -0.94 12.41
CA VAL A 105 0.24 -0.53 11.46
C VAL A 105 0.34 -1.53 10.33
N LEU A 106 0.23 -1.07 9.09
CA LEU A 106 0.52 -1.82 7.89
C LEU A 106 1.90 -1.42 7.35
N ALA A 107 2.88 -2.31 7.51
CA ALA A 107 4.13 -2.23 6.76
C ALA A 107 3.94 -2.96 5.43
N LEU A 108 4.00 -2.25 4.30
CA LEU A 108 3.69 -2.82 2.98
C LEU A 108 4.89 -2.69 2.05
N ASN A 109 5.23 -3.77 1.35
CA ASN A 109 6.14 -3.69 0.22
C ASN A 109 5.47 -2.92 -0.92
N ARG A 110 6.22 -1.95 -1.46
CA ARG A 110 5.91 -1.39 -2.77
C ARG A 110 6.44 -2.35 -3.84
N ARG A 111 5.97 -2.25 -5.08
CA ARG A 111 6.44 -3.11 -6.19
C ARG A 111 7.93 -2.97 -6.50
N ASP A 112 8.58 -1.90 -6.04
CA ASP A 112 10.02 -1.66 -6.08
C ASP A 112 10.76 -2.12 -4.80
N TRP A 113 10.24 -3.11 -4.08
CA TRP A 113 10.94 -3.72 -2.94
C TRP A 113 12.16 -4.55 -3.36
N GLY A 114 13.01 -4.85 -2.39
CA GLY A 114 14.15 -5.76 -2.57
C GLY A 114 15.33 -5.14 -3.31
N SER A 115 16.43 -5.89 -3.37
CA SER A 115 17.73 -5.37 -3.83
C SER A 115 17.79 -4.96 -5.29
N ASP A 116 16.86 -5.42 -6.12
CA ASP A 116 16.73 -5.04 -7.53
C ASP A 116 15.70 -3.90 -7.74
N GLY A 117 14.99 -3.47 -6.70
CA GLY A 117 13.99 -2.41 -6.77
C GLY A 117 12.92 -2.70 -7.82
N GLY A 118 12.33 -3.90 -7.80
CA GLY A 118 11.27 -4.30 -8.73
C GLY A 118 11.76 -4.61 -10.16
N GLY A 119 12.98 -5.14 -10.31
CA GLY A 119 13.46 -5.68 -11.59
C GLY A 119 13.72 -4.66 -12.69
N GLY A 120 13.81 -3.37 -12.38
CA GLY A 120 14.29 -2.35 -13.34
C GLY A 120 13.22 -1.71 -14.23
N ALA A 121 11.97 -2.18 -14.21
CA ALA A 121 10.90 -1.73 -15.12
C ALA A 121 9.74 -0.99 -14.42
N VAL A 122 9.69 -1.02 -13.09
CA VAL A 122 8.67 -0.34 -12.29
C VAL A 122 8.67 1.17 -12.52
N LEU A 123 7.51 1.80 -12.64
CA LEU A 123 7.43 3.27 -12.70
C LEU A 123 7.22 3.87 -11.30
N PHE A 124 7.75 5.06 -11.06
CA PHE A 124 7.61 5.73 -9.76
C PHE A 124 6.14 5.97 -9.38
N GLU A 125 5.33 6.39 -10.35
CA GLU A 125 3.89 6.63 -10.16
C GLU A 125 3.16 5.37 -9.70
N ASP A 126 3.53 4.21 -10.25
CA ASP A 126 2.96 2.93 -9.84
C ASP A 126 3.28 2.60 -8.38
N THR A 127 4.52 2.85 -7.95
CA THR A 127 4.90 2.68 -6.53
C THR A 127 4.14 3.65 -5.62
N THR A 128 3.75 4.82 -6.14
CA THR A 128 2.94 5.79 -5.40
C THR A 128 1.52 5.24 -5.22
N LEU A 129 0.93 4.66 -6.27
CA LEU A 129 -0.39 4.05 -6.20
C LEU A 129 -0.45 2.79 -5.32
N ASP A 130 0.66 2.07 -5.14
CA ASP A 130 0.74 0.94 -4.21
C ASP A 130 0.44 1.36 -2.75
N VAL A 131 0.72 2.61 -2.36
CA VAL A 131 0.32 3.15 -1.03
C VAL A 131 -1.20 3.13 -0.89
N GLY A 132 -1.92 3.49 -1.96
CA GLY A 132 -3.38 3.49 -1.98
C GLY A 132 -3.99 2.09 -1.80
N VAL A 133 -3.31 1.04 -2.26
CA VAL A 133 -3.74 -0.34 -2.05
C VAL A 133 -3.77 -0.68 -0.55
N GLY A 134 -2.75 -0.25 0.20
CA GLY A 134 -2.73 -0.46 1.65
C GLY A 134 -3.71 0.44 2.41
N ILE A 135 -3.96 1.66 1.93
CA ILE A 135 -4.98 2.55 2.48
C ILE A 135 -6.38 1.95 2.29
N ASP A 136 -6.69 1.43 1.11
CA ASP A 136 -7.96 0.73 0.84
C ASP A 136 -8.13 -0.49 1.76
N PHE A 137 -7.05 -1.26 1.96
CA PHE A 137 -7.06 -2.38 2.90
C PHE A 137 -7.37 -1.95 4.35
N LEU A 138 -6.70 -0.91 4.86
CA LEU A 138 -6.97 -0.37 6.20
C LEU A 138 -8.39 0.19 6.32
N HIS A 139 -8.88 0.87 5.27
CA HIS A 139 -10.26 1.34 5.22
C HIS A 139 -11.26 0.18 5.26
N ASP A 140 -11.02 -0.91 4.53
CA ASP A 140 -11.86 -2.10 4.56
C ASP A 140 -11.87 -2.82 5.93
N LEU A 141 -10.80 -2.64 6.72
CA LEU A 141 -10.75 -3.03 8.13
C LEU A 141 -11.52 -2.07 9.06
N GLY A 142 -11.96 -0.91 8.56
CA GLY A 142 -12.78 0.07 9.28
C GLY A 142 -12.05 1.34 9.73
N TYR A 143 -10.86 1.64 9.19
CA TYR A 143 -10.13 2.87 9.50
C TYR A 143 -10.44 3.99 8.51
N GLU A 144 -11.01 5.10 9.01
CA GLU A 144 -11.34 6.29 8.20
C GLU A 144 -10.23 7.35 8.21
N SER A 145 -9.24 7.19 9.08
CA SER A 145 -8.14 8.14 9.26
C SER A 145 -6.81 7.40 9.22
N ILE A 146 -5.95 7.78 8.28
CA ILE A 146 -4.71 7.05 7.99
C ILE A 146 -3.52 8.00 8.02
N PHE A 147 -2.52 7.63 8.82
CA PHE A 147 -1.20 8.26 8.84
C PHE A 147 -0.29 7.57 7.82
N VAL A 148 0.14 8.31 6.80
CA VAL A 148 0.99 7.76 5.73
C VAL A 148 2.45 8.10 6.03
N ALA A 149 3.25 7.08 6.30
CA ALA A 149 4.66 7.22 6.64
C ALA A 149 5.57 6.57 5.59
N GLY A 150 6.80 7.07 5.51
CA GLY A 150 7.83 6.50 4.65
C GLY A 150 9.22 6.71 5.22
N HIS A 151 10.13 5.80 4.88
CA HIS A 151 11.54 5.92 5.25
C HIS A 151 12.45 6.03 4.04
N SER A 152 13.46 6.89 4.10
CA SER A 152 14.43 7.08 3.02
C SER A 152 13.68 7.36 1.69
N GLN A 153 13.92 6.58 0.63
CA GLN A 153 13.14 6.68 -0.62
C GLN A 153 11.62 6.61 -0.42
N GLY A 154 11.12 5.84 0.57
CA GLY A 154 9.69 5.74 0.87
C GLY A 154 9.06 7.05 1.32
N THR A 155 9.86 8.04 1.79
CA THR A 155 9.37 9.39 2.09
C THR A 155 8.78 10.08 0.88
N GLN A 156 9.28 9.75 -0.32
CA GLN A 156 8.77 10.30 -1.56
C GLN A 156 7.32 9.86 -1.78
N ASN A 157 7.06 8.55 -1.68
CA ASN A 157 5.70 8.01 -1.80
C ASN A 157 4.75 8.56 -0.73
N ALA A 158 5.23 8.69 0.51
CA ALA A 158 4.42 9.19 1.62
C ALA A 158 3.98 10.65 1.44
N ALA A 159 4.86 11.52 0.91
CA ALA A 159 4.51 12.90 0.61
C ALA A 159 3.68 13.02 -0.68
N ILE A 160 4.00 12.22 -1.70
CA ILE A 160 3.46 12.39 -3.04
C ILE A 160 2.06 11.82 -3.15
N TYR A 161 1.78 10.66 -2.55
CA TYR A 161 0.47 10.02 -2.62
C TYR A 161 -0.68 10.99 -2.31
N PRO A 162 -0.76 11.62 -1.13
CA PRO A 162 -1.88 12.53 -0.82
C PRO A 162 -1.91 13.77 -1.71
N SER A 163 -0.76 14.27 -2.18
CA SER A 163 -0.70 15.41 -3.10
C SER A 163 -1.19 15.08 -4.52
N PHE A 164 -1.07 13.82 -4.91
CA PHE A 164 -1.37 13.33 -6.26
C PHE A 164 -2.80 12.78 -6.36
N THR A 165 -3.26 12.05 -5.34
CA THR A 165 -4.57 11.38 -5.33
C THR A 165 -5.66 12.20 -4.65
N LEU A 166 -5.29 13.14 -3.78
CA LEU A 166 -6.23 13.91 -2.93
C LEU A 166 -7.13 12.99 -2.09
N ASP A 167 -6.56 11.88 -1.61
CA ASP A 167 -7.24 10.91 -0.76
C ASP A 167 -7.52 11.51 0.63
N ASP A 168 -8.80 11.76 0.92
CA ASP A 168 -9.28 12.44 2.13
C ASP A 168 -9.15 11.59 3.40
N ARG A 169 -8.87 10.29 3.26
CA ARG A 169 -8.57 9.39 4.38
C ARG A 169 -7.19 9.64 4.97
N VAL A 170 -6.27 10.27 4.22
CA VAL A 170 -4.95 10.63 4.72
C VAL A 170 -5.08 11.85 5.64
N VAL A 171 -4.72 11.71 6.90
CA VAL A 171 -4.87 12.77 7.92
C VAL A 171 -3.56 13.44 8.32
N ALA A 172 -2.43 12.79 8.07
CA ALA A 172 -1.09 13.31 8.31
C ALA A 172 -0.04 12.45 7.57
N ILE A 173 1.16 13.00 7.37
CA ILE A 173 2.29 12.26 6.81
C ILE A 173 3.54 12.28 7.70
N GLY A 174 4.33 11.21 7.63
CA GLY A 174 5.61 11.07 8.35
C GLY A 174 6.77 10.73 7.43
N LEU A 175 7.79 11.58 7.39
CA LEU A 175 8.95 11.48 6.53
C LEU A 175 10.22 11.22 7.36
N TYR A 176 10.65 9.95 7.41
CA TYR A 176 11.75 9.49 8.25
C TYR A 176 13.02 9.34 7.40
N GLY A 177 14.02 10.20 7.59
CA GLY A 177 15.18 10.30 6.68
C GLY A 177 14.73 10.79 5.30
N THR A 178 14.42 12.09 5.20
CA THR A 178 13.73 12.66 4.04
C THR A 178 14.61 12.74 2.79
N VAL A 179 14.08 12.28 1.66
CA VAL A 179 14.63 12.53 0.33
C VAL A 179 13.83 13.66 -0.33
N ASP A 180 14.47 14.79 -0.60
CA ASP A 180 13.82 16.01 -1.09
C ASP A 180 13.59 16.02 -2.60
N ASP A 181 14.62 15.65 -3.38
CA ASP A 181 14.60 15.60 -4.85
C ASP A 181 15.30 14.34 -5.37
N GLY A 182 14.52 13.41 -5.92
CA GLY A 182 15.03 12.16 -6.49
C GLY A 182 16.06 12.39 -7.62
N ARG A 183 15.95 13.50 -8.35
CA ARG A 183 16.91 13.89 -9.41
C ARG A 183 18.22 14.34 -8.81
N GLY A 184 18.17 15.11 -7.73
CA GLY A 184 19.34 15.57 -6.99
C GLY A 184 20.13 14.37 -6.47
N THR A 185 19.44 13.44 -5.81
CA THR A 185 20.00 12.16 -5.36
C THR A 185 20.63 11.37 -6.52
N ALA A 186 19.92 11.21 -7.64
CA ALA A 186 20.43 10.50 -8.81
C ALA A 186 21.67 11.17 -9.40
N ARG A 187 21.63 12.49 -9.60
CA ARG A 187 22.75 13.27 -10.11
C ARG A 187 23.94 13.21 -9.16
N ASP A 188 23.75 13.39 -7.86
CA ASP A 188 24.87 13.62 -6.96
C ASP A 188 25.46 12.32 -6.39
N LEU A 189 24.66 11.24 -6.29
CA LEU A 189 25.05 9.96 -5.68
C LEU A 189 25.15 8.78 -6.65
N LEU A 190 24.43 8.78 -7.78
CA LEU A 190 24.40 7.61 -8.68
C LEU A 190 25.12 7.88 -10.01
N PHE A 191 24.78 8.96 -10.70
CA PHE A 191 25.12 9.23 -12.11
C PHE A 191 25.92 10.53 -12.30
N ARG A 192 26.70 10.96 -11.30
CA ARG A 192 27.37 12.28 -11.25
C ARG A 192 28.06 12.75 -12.51
N PHE A 193 28.63 11.85 -13.29
CA PHE A 193 29.37 12.19 -14.51
C PHE A 193 28.59 11.94 -15.79
N THR A 194 27.45 11.26 -15.72
CA THR A 194 26.69 10.77 -16.89
C THR A 194 25.24 11.23 -16.90
N TYR A 195 24.71 11.78 -15.80
CA TYR A 195 23.28 12.04 -15.61
C TYR A 195 22.62 12.77 -16.78
N ASP A 196 23.18 13.90 -17.24
CA ASP A 196 22.58 14.68 -18.33
C ASP A 196 22.59 13.90 -19.66
N ASP A 197 23.68 13.20 -19.95
CA ASP A 197 23.80 12.34 -21.14
C ASP A 197 22.87 11.13 -21.06
N ASP A 198 22.71 10.55 -19.87
CA ASP A 198 21.81 9.42 -19.60
C ASP A 198 20.34 9.82 -19.74
N VAL A 199 19.96 11.03 -19.31
CA VAL A 199 18.60 11.58 -19.53
C VAL A 199 18.31 11.74 -21.02
N VAL A 200 19.27 12.27 -21.80
CA VAL A 200 19.12 12.39 -23.26
C VAL A 200 18.98 11.01 -23.90
N ARG A 201 19.87 10.09 -23.56
CA ARG A 201 19.85 8.71 -24.04
C ARG A 201 18.55 8.00 -23.71
N ALA A 202 18.02 8.18 -22.49
CA ALA A 202 16.75 7.59 -22.08
C ALA A 202 15.60 8.09 -22.96
N ARG A 203 15.53 9.40 -23.22
CA ARG A 203 14.51 9.99 -24.10
C ARG A 203 14.63 9.48 -25.54
N GLU A 204 15.84 9.39 -26.08
CA GLU A 204 16.06 8.85 -27.43
C GLU A 204 15.60 7.39 -27.54
N LEU A 205 15.83 6.56 -26.52
CA LEU A 205 15.35 5.18 -26.48
C LEU A 205 13.83 5.10 -26.33
N VAL A 206 13.20 5.98 -25.56
CA VAL A 206 11.73 6.05 -25.49
C VAL A 206 11.16 6.44 -26.86
N ASP A 207 11.72 7.45 -27.51
CA ASP A 207 11.28 7.94 -28.82
C ASP A 207 11.48 6.89 -29.94
N SER A 208 12.44 5.98 -29.79
CA SER A 208 12.65 4.85 -30.72
C SER A 208 11.73 3.64 -30.46
N GLY A 209 10.89 3.67 -29.42
CA GLY A 209 10.03 2.57 -29.01
C GLY A 209 10.72 1.52 -28.12
N GLU A 210 11.87 1.85 -27.55
CA GLU A 210 12.67 1.00 -26.67
C GLU A 210 12.53 1.39 -25.18
N GLY A 211 11.48 2.13 -24.83
CA GLY A 211 11.26 2.65 -23.48
C GLY A 211 11.20 1.61 -22.36
N ASP A 212 10.79 0.38 -22.69
CA ASP A 212 10.67 -0.75 -21.74
C ASP A 212 11.84 -1.74 -21.83
N VAL A 213 12.82 -1.50 -22.71
CA VAL A 213 14.00 -2.36 -22.84
C VAL A 213 14.96 -2.06 -21.70
N VAL A 214 15.26 -3.07 -20.88
CA VAL A 214 16.23 -2.93 -19.78
C VAL A 214 17.63 -2.70 -20.34
N VAL A 215 18.26 -1.59 -19.94
CA VAL A 215 19.62 -1.23 -20.32
C VAL A 215 20.47 -0.92 -19.09
N GLY A 216 21.79 -0.99 -19.24
CA GLY A 216 22.74 -0.61 -18.20
C GLY A 216 22.98 0.91 -18.17
N TRP A 217 22.85 1.49 -16.98
CA TRP A 217 23.16 2.88 -16.64
C TRP A 217 24.43 2.92 -15.80
N PRO A 218 25.56 3.43 -16.31
CA PRO A 218 26.83 3.45 -15.59
C PRO A 218 26.74 4.30 -14.31
N THR A 219 27.02 3.70 -13.15
CA THR A 219 27.05 4.44 -11.88
C THR A 219 28.47 4.87 -11.51
N ILE A 220 28.59 5.83 -10.58
CA ILE A 220 29.87 6.25 -10.01
C ILE A 220 30.61 5.13 -9.25
N PHE A 221 29.92 4.04 -8.92
CA PHE A 221 30.48 2.88 -8.23
C PHE A 221 31.16 1.88 -9.18
N GLY A 222 31.20 2.18 -10.48
CA GLY A 222 31.83 1.32 -11.49
C GLY A 222 31.02 0.06 -11.80
N VAL A 223 29.74 0.05 -11.45
CA VAL A 223 28.76 -0.99 -11.81
C VAL A 223 27.59 -0.36 -12.54
N ASP A 224 27.01 -1.08 -13.48
CA ASP A 224 25.81 -0.63 -14.18
C ASP A 224 24.58 -0.92 -13.33
N LEU A 225 23.70 0.06 -13.23
CA LEU A 225 22.34 -0.14 -12.73
C LEU A 225 21.45 -0.51 -13.91
N PHE A 226 20.80 -1.68 -13.87
CA PHE A 226 19.97 -2.15 -14.98
C PHE A 226 18.52 -1.69 -14.81
N ARG A 227 18.07 -0.78 -15.68
CA ARG A 227 16.72 -0.19 -15.64
C ARG A 227 16.21 0.08 -17.07
N SER A 228 14.89 0.07 -17.30
CA SER A 228 14.34 0.55 -18.57
C SER A 228 14.41 2.09 -18.64
N PRO A 229 14.48 2.70 -19.84
CA PRO A 229 14.41 4.15 -20.00
C PRO A 229 13.17 4.79 -19.35
N ASN A 230 12.01 4.15 -19.44
CA ASN A 230 10.79 4.61 -18.78
C ASN A 230 10.93 4.61 -17.25
N ASN A 231 11.49 3.55 -16.67
CA ASN A 231 11.81 3.52 -15.24
C ASN A 231 12.76 4.66 -14.87
N PHE A 232 13.91 4.79 -15.57
CA PHE A 232 14.91 5.83 -15.29
C PHE A 232 14.28 7.23 -15.31
N LEU A 233 13.47 7.54 -16.33
CA LEU A 233 12.81 8.83 -16.46
C LEU A 233 11.71 9.03 -15.41
N SER A 234 10.97 7.99 -15.03
CA SER A 234 9.93 8.08 -14.00
C SER A 234 10.50 8.40 -12.62
N PHE A 235 11.68 7.89 -12.27
CA PHE A 235 12.32 8.14 -10.97
C PHE A 235 13.20 9.39 -10.98
N TRP A 236 13.93 9.63 -12.08
CA TRP A 236 15.02 10.62 -12.11
C TRP A 236 14.98 11.54 -13.33
N GLY A 237 14.01 11.38 -14.22
CA GLY A 237 13.84 12.30 -15.32
C GLY A 237 13.51 13.72 -14.85
N PRO A 238 13.72 14.74 -15.68
CA PRO A 238 13.42 16.13 -15.31
C PRO A 238 11.94 16.37 -14.98
N ASP A 239 11.06 15.54 -15.56
CA ASP A 239 9.60 15.60 -15.41
C ASP A 239 9.07 14.63 -14.33
N THR A 240 9.96 13.96 -13.58
CA THR A 240 9.60 12.95 -12.56
C THR A 240 8.63 13.52 -11.51
N LEU A 241 7.73 12.66 -11.04
CA LEU A 241 6.90 12.94 -9.87
C LEU A 241 7.72 12.94 -8.56
N SER A 242 8.88 12.28 -8.54
CA SER A 242 9.74 11.96 -7.38
C SER A 242 10.47 13.16 -6.73
N ILE A 243 9.78 14.29 -6.54
CA ILE A 243 10.32 15.54 -5.99
C ILE A 243 9.47 16.01 -4.81
N VAL A 244 9.81 15.58 -3.60
CA VAL A 244 9.09 15.93 -2.37
C VAL A 244 9.08 17.45 -2.14
N GLU A 245 10.19 18.15 -2.42
CA GLU A 245 10.22 19.61 -2.32
C GLU A 245 9.12 20.29 -3.14
N ARG A 246 8.80 19.76 -4.33
CA ARG A 246 7.72 20.28 -5.18
C ARG A 246 6.34 19.88 -4.69
N GLU A 247 6.20 18.63 -4.25
CA GLU A 247 4.90 18.03 -3.94
C GLU A 247 4.40 18.41 -2.53
N ILE A 248 5.30 18.70 -1.58
CA ILE A 248 4.94 19.16 -0.24
C ILE A 248 4.10 20.45 -0.28
N ALA A 249 4.33 21.32 -1.27
CA ALA A 249 3.60 22.58 -1.44
C ALA A 249 2.10 22.41 -1.70
N LYS A 250 1.67 21.19 -2.07
CA LYS A 250 0.28 20.88 -2.43
C LYS A 250 -0.49 20.20 -1.29
N LEU A 251 0.18 19.89 -0.18
CA LEU A 251 -0.45 19.14 0.91
C LEU A 251 -1.48 19.98 1.66
N GLU A 252 -2.58 19.33 2.01
CA GLU A 252 -3.64 19.89 2.87
C GLU A 252 -3.59 19.30 4.30
N VAL A 253 -2.62 18.41 4.55
CA VAL A 253 -2.44 17.68 5.81
C VAL A 253 -1.11 18.04 6.47
N PRO A 254 -1.00 17.95 7.81
CA PRO A 254 0.26 18.20 8.50
C PRO A 254 1.33 17.15 8.17
N ALA A 255 2.60 17.57 8.16
CA ALA A 255 3.75 16.75 7.84
C ALA A 255 4.80 16.76 8.95
N LEU A 256 5.26 15.57 9.34
CA LEU A 256 6.40 15.40 10.25
C LEU A 256 7.62 14.95 9.47
N LEU A 257 8.74 15.64 9.61
CA LEU A 257 10.05 15.22 9.13
C LEU A 257 10.91 14.85 10.34
N LEU A 258 11.41 13.62 10.36
CA LEU A 258 12.34 13.13 11.38
C LEU A 258 13.66 12.72 10.75
N ARG A 259 14.77 13.12 11.38
CA ARG A 259 16.13 12.73 11.01
C ARG A 259 16.91 12.39 12.28
N ALA A 260 17.78 11.38 12.24
CA ALA A 260 18.77 11.18 13.29
C ALA A 260 20.04 11.99 12.98
N ASP A 261 20.67 12.58 14.00
CA ASP A 261 21.96 13.22 13.81
C ASP A 261 23.01 12.20 13.33
N GLY A 262 23.94 12.64 12.49
CA GLY A 262 24.90 11.74 11.84
C GLY A 262 24.36 10.90 10.66
N ASP A 263 23.09 11.06 10.25
CA ASP A 263 22.61 10.52 8.99
C ASP A 263 23.30 11.23 7.80
N GLU A 264 24.15 10.47 7.09
CA GLU A 264 24.90 10.92 5.90
C GLU A 264 24.20 10.58 4.58
N PHE A 265 23.18 9.72 4.59
CA PHE A 265 22.44 9.30 3.39
C PHE A 265 21.34 10.28 3.02
N THR A 266 20.67 10.82 4.04
CA THR A 266 19.73 11.94 3.91
C THR A 266 20.23 13.12 4.75
N PRO A 267 21.16 13.94 4.21
CA PRO A 267 21.71 15.08 4.93
C PRO A 267 20.65 16.10 5.32
N ASP A 268 20.94 16.85 6.38
CA ASP A 268 20.06 17.89 6.94
C ASP A 268 19.48 18.86 5.91
N ALA A 269 20.28 19.20 4.88
CA ALA A 269 19.87 20.08 3.79
C ALA A 269 18.61 19.60 3.05
N MET A 270 18.41 18.28 2.90
CA MET A 270 17.24 17.73 2.22
C MET A 270 15.96 18.06 2.99
N SER A 271 15.92 17.78 4.29
CA SER A 271 14.80 18.14 5.16
C SER A 271 14.57 19.66 5.20
N LEU A 272 15.63 20.46 5.25
CA LEU A 272 15.53 21.92 5.26
C LEU A 272 14.93 22.49 3.96
N ASN A 273 15.24 21.91 2.80
CA ASN A 273 14.64 22.31 1.52
C ASN A 273 13.12 22.08 1.54
N VAL A 274 12.69 20.90 2.00
CA VAL A 274 11.26 20.55 2.12
C VAL A 274 10.54 21.49 3.09
N ILE A 275 11.13 21.77 4.26
CA ILE A 275 10.56 22.71 5.25
C ILE A 275 10.49 24.14 4.71
N ALA A 276 11.50 24.60 3.97
CA ALA A 276 11.47 25.92 3.36
C ALA A 276 10.28 26.06 2.41
N THR A 277 10.04 25.05 1.56
CA THR A 277 8.91 25.06 0.62
C THR A 277 7.56 24.91 1.31
N ALA A 278 7.45 24.06 2.33
CA ALA A 278 6.24 23.92 3.15
C ALA A 278 5.87 25.26 3.81
N ASN A 279 6.84 25.94 4.43
CA ASN A 279 6.64 27.24 5.07
C ASN A 279 6.18 28.33 4.10
N VAL A 280 6.77 28.40 2.90
CA VAL A 280 6.37 29.36 1.86
C VAL A 280 4.94 29.08 1.37
N SER A 281 4.55 27.81 1.34
CA SER A 281 3.25 27.36 0.84
C SER A 281 2.16 27.34 1.92
N GLY A 282 2.52 27.58 3.19
CA GLY A 282 1.59 27.58 4.31
C GLY A 282 1.18 26.19 4.82
N VAL A 283 1.97 25.15 4.48
CA VAL A 283 1.75 23.79 4.94
C VAL A 283 2.30 23.62 6.35
N ASP A 284 1.52 23.01 7.25
CA ASP A 284 1.94 22.74 8.64
C ASP A 284 2.95 21.58 8.66
N ALA A 285 4.23 21.92 8.51
CA ALA A 285 5.33 20.97 8.53
C ALA A 285 6.23 21.18 9.76
N THR A 286 6.57 20.09 10.44
CA THR A 286 7.46 20.08 11.60
C THR A 286 8.71 19.29 11.25
N TYR A 287 9.90 19.83 11.54
CA TYR A 287 11.17 19.11 11.38
C TYR A 287 11.88 18.97 12.72
N ILE A 288 12.20 17.73 13.08
CA ILE A 288 12.91 17.39 14.32
C ILE A 288 14.13 16.52 13.98
N VAL A 289 15.26 16.87 14.59
CA VAL A 289 16.49 16.08 14.56
C VAL A 289 16.66 15.40 15.90
N LEU A 290 16.73 14.07 15.89
CA LEU A 290 16.98 13.24 17.07
C LEU A 290 18.48 13.19 17.36
N ASP A 291 18.85 13.28 18.63
CA ASP A 291 20.24 13.09 19.03
C ASP A 291 20.64 11.63 18.80
N TYR A 292 21.80 11.40 18.21
CA TYR A 292 22.29 10.05 17.94
C TYR A 292 23.53 9.77 18.80
N PRO A 293 23.36 9.12 19.97
CA PRO A 293 24.39 9.07 21.00
C PRO A 293 25.47 8.01 20.74
N PHE A 294 25.32 7.19 19.70
CA PHE A 294 26.25 6.10 19.41
C PHE A 294 27.40 6.58 18.52
N PRO A 295 28.62 6.04 18.70
CA PRO A 295 29.70 6.30 17.77
C PRO A 295 29.25 5.88 16.36
N LEU A 296 29.41 6.77 15.38
CA LEU A 296 29.24 6.47 13.96
C LEU A 296 30.35 5.48 13.57
N THR A 297 30.09 4.20 13.80
CA THR A 297 30.99 3.09 13.47
C THR A 297 30.80 2.63 12.03
N ASP A 298 29.77 3.13 11.38
CA ASP A 298 29.46 3.02 9.96
C ASP A 298 29.32 4.43 9.34
N ASN A 299 29.23 4.49 8.01
CA ASN A 299 29.11 5.76 7.25
C ASN A 299 27.70 6.37 7.39
N GLY A 300 27.22 6.57 8.63
CA GLY A 300 25.89 7.13 8.94
C GLY A 300 24.71 6.19 8.70
N GLY A 301 24.94 4.90 8.40
CA GLY A 301 23.88 3.94 8.05
C GLY A 301 22.95 3.60 9.22
N ASN A 302 23.51 3.40 10.41
CA ASN A 302 22.74 3.13 11.62
C ASN A 302 21.88 4.34 12.01
N ALA A 303 22.44 5.55 11.91
CA ALA A 303 21.68 6.79 12.12
C ALA A 303 20.55 6.92 11.09
N HIS A 304 20.84 6.71 9.80
CA HIS A 304 19.83 6.70 8.74
C HIS A 304 18.71 5.67 8.99
N GLY A 305 19.06 4.51 9.54
CA GLY A 305 18.13 3.44 9.89
C GLY A 305 17.44 3.60 11.25
N PHE A 306 17.74 4.67 12.01
CA PHE A 306 17.30 4.91 13.39
C PHE A 306 17.67 3.79 14.38
N VAL A 307 18.76 3.07 14.10
CA VAL A 307 19.22 1.94 14.90
C VAL A 307 19.73 2.41 16.26
N GLY A 308 19.16 1.90 17.35
CA GLY A 308 19.50 2.27 18.73
C GLY A 308 18.74 3.50 19.28
N VAL A 309 17.99 4.23 18.45
CA VAL A 309 17.16 5.39 18.84
C VAL A 309 15.67 5.16 18.57
N GLU A 310 15.26 3.91 18.39
CA GLU A 310 13.91 3.52 17.99
C GLU A 310 12.84 4.06 18.95
N ARG A 311 13.12 3.99 20.27
CA ARG A 311 12.20 4.48 21.30
C ARG A 311 11.97 5.98 21.23
N GLU A 312 13.03 6.75 21.01
CA GLU A 312 12.95 8.21 20.89
C GLU A 312 12.24 8.61 19.60
N LEU A 313 12.53 7.90 18.50
CA LEU A 313 11.83 8.04 17.23
C LEU A 313 10.31 7.89 17.42
N ILE A 314 9.87 6.82 18.08
CA ILE A 314 8.45 6.51 18.22
C ILE A 314 7.76 7.44 19.21
N ALA A 315 8.40 7.76 20.33
CA ALA A 315 7.85 8.75 21.26
C ALA A 315 7.65 10.11 20.55
N THR A 316 8.65 10.58 19.83
CA THR A 316 8.58 11.86 19.10
C THR A 316 7.48 11.83 18.03
N ALA A 317 7.40 10.75 17.24
CA ALA A 317 6.42 10.63 16.18
C ALA A 317 4.98 10.59 16.70
N LEU A 318 4.72 9.83 17.76
CA LEU A 318 3.38 9.67 18.32
C LEU A 318 2.95 10.90 19.14
N ASP A 319 3.86 11.53 19.88
CA ASP A 319 3.57 12.80 20.57
C ASP A 319 3.16 13.88 19.55
N TRP A 320 3.92 14.00 18.45
CA TRP A 320 3.56 14.92 17.37
C TRP A 320 2.22 14.56 16.72
N LEU A 321 2.01 13.28 16.40
CA LEU A 321 0.79 12.83 15.73
C LEU A 321 -0.44 13.10 16.59
N THR A 322 -0.37 12.83 17.88
CA THR A 322 -1.48 13.07 18.82
C THR A 322 -1.72 14.55 19.10
N GLU A 323 -0.70 15.40 19.01
CA GLU A 323 -0.85 16.86 19.05
C GLU A 323 -1.56 17.40 17.79
N LYS A 324 -1.17 16.93 16.61
CA LYS A 324 -1.64 17.45 15.32
C LYS A 324 -2.95 16.83 14.85
N VAL A 325 -3.19 15.57 15.20
CA VAL A 325 -4.35 14.77 14.80
C VAL A 325 -5.00 14.21 16.08
N PRO A 326 -5.95 14.95 16.69
CA PRO A 326 -6.58 14.53 17.95
C PRO A 326 -7.24 13.15 17.88
N GLU A 327 -7.72 12.73 16.70
CA GLU A 327 -8.26 11.39 16.44
C GLU A 327 -7.25 10.28 16.76
N ALA A 328 -5.94 10.54 16.66
CA ALA A 328 -4.89 9.59 17.01
C ALA A 328 -4.87 9.24 18.51
N SER A 329 -5.46 10.08 19.37
CA SER A 329 -5.65 9.78 20.80
C SER A 329 -6.97 9.06 21.09
N THR A 330 -7.85 8.91 20.11
CA THR A 330 -9.15 8.25 20.29
C THR A 330 -9.06 6.76 20.03
N VAL A 331 -9.90 5.98 20.72
CA VAL A 331 -10.03 4.53 20.53
C VAL A 331 -11.35 4.27 19.81
N THR A 332 -11.33 3.34 18.85
CA THR A 332 -12.48 2.88 18.08
C THR A 332 -12.72 1.39 18.31
N THR A 333 -14.00 1.04 18.37
CA THR A 333 -14.51 -0.33 18.42
C THR A 333 -15.10 -0.78 17.10
N ASP A 334 -15.09 0.06 16.07
CA ASP A 334 -15.83 -0.16 14.83
C ASP A 334 -15.00 -0.87 13.76
N THR A 335 -13.78 -1.30 14.09
CA THR A 335 -12.87 -2.01 13.18
C THR A 335 -13.11 -3.52 13.23
N LYS A 336 -12.81 -4.21 12.13
CA LYS A 336 -12.84 -5.69 12.07
C LYS A 336 -11.82 -6.34 13.02
N LEU A 337 -10.78 -5.60 13.40
CA LEU A 337 -9.71 -6.06 14.28
C LEU A 337 -10.01 -5.85 15.77
N ALA A 338 -11.09 -5.18 16.12
CA ALA A 338 -11.37 -4.93 17.51
C ALA A 338 -11.94 -6.20 18.19
N PRO A 339 -11.51 -6.56 19.42
CA PRO A 339 -11.82 -7.86 20.02
C PRO A 339 -13.32 -8.20 20.09
N GLN A 340 -14.17 -7.20 20.32
CA GLN A 340 -15.62 -7.37 20.38
C GLN A 340 -16.30 -7.66 19.03
N ASN A 341 -15.60 -7.44 17.92
CA ASN A 341 -16.09 -7.71 16.55
C ASN A 341 -15.53 -9.02 15.98
N GLN A 342 -14.80 -9.80 16.77
CA GLN A 342 -14.32 -11.13 16.39
C GLN A 342 -15.48 -12.14 16.39
N ASN A 343 -15.73 -12.78 15.26
CA ASN A 343 -16.84 -13.72 15.07
C ASN A 343 -16.36 -15.00 14.35
N PRO A 344 -16.37 -16.18 15.03
CA PRO A 344 -16.72 -16.41 16.44
C PRO A 344 -15.77 -15.71 17.43
N PRO A 345 -16.12 -15.59 18.73
CA PRO A 345 -15.30 -14.89 19.70
C PRO A 345 -13.84 -15.40 19.72
N GLY A 346 -12.88 -14.50 19.55
CA GLY A 346 -11.47 -14.84 19.47
C GLY A 346 -10.93 -15.13 18.06
N ASN A 347 -11.77 -15.05 17.02
CA ASN A 347 -11.40 -15.24 15.61
C ASN A 347 -11.49 -13.91 14.84
N TYR A 348 -10.43 -13.53 14.13
CA TYR A 348 -10.53 -12.43 13.17
C TYR A 348 -11.30 -12.91 11.94
N GLU A 349 -12.27 -12.11 11.46
CA GLU A 349 -12.97 -12.45 10.22
C GLU A 349 -11.97 -12.50 9.05
N PRO A 350 -12.16 -13.42 8.07
CA PRO A 350 -11.26 -13.51 6.94
C PRO A 350 -11.37 -12.23 6.11
N PHE A 351 -10.35 -11.94 5.31
CA PHE A 351 -10.42 -10.89 4.30
C PHE A 351 -10.80 -11.51 2.96
N ALA A 352 -12.04 -11.32 2.51
CA ALA A 352 -12.43 -11.72 1.17
C ALA A 352 -11.83 -10.74 0.16
N ASP A 353 -11.16 -11.18 -0.91
CA ASP A 353 -10.71 -10.30 -1.99
C ASP A 353 -11.08 -10.90 -3.34
N ILE A 354 -11.55 -10.08 -4.27
CA ILE A 354 -12.15 -10.50 -5.53
C ILE A 354 -11.55 -9.72 -6.71
N ALA A 355 -11.04 -10.45 -7.70
CA ALA A 355 -10.68 -9.91 -9.01
C ALA A 355 -11.62 -10.43 -10.10
N GLY A 356 -11.58 -9.79 -11.28
CA GLY A 356 -12.34 -10.21 -12.48
C GLY A 356 -13.51 -9.30 -12.87
N GLY A 357 -13.59 -8.10 -12.29
CA GLY A 357 -14.55 -7.06 -12.71
C GLY A 357 -14.16 -6.38 -14.02
N GLY A 358 -15.02 -5.50 -14.52
CA GLY A 358 -14.72 -4.64 -15.66
C GLY A 358 -15.79 -4.65 -16.74
N ILE A 359 -15.39 -4.31 -17.96
CA ILE A 359 -16.32 -4.14 -19.09
C ILE A 359 -16.05 -5.21 -20.14
N VAL A 360 -17.07 -5.98 -20.48
CA VAL A 360 -16.99 -7.14 -21.38
C VAL A 360 -18.10 -7.10 -22.42
N VAL A 361 -17.95 -7.84 -23.51
CA VAL A 361 -19.02 -8.00 -24.51
C VAL A 361 -19.81 -9.28 -24.17
N ALA A 362 -21.12 -9.27 -24.43
CA ALA A 362 -21.94 -10.47 -24.31
C ALA A 362 -21.32 -11.69 -25.03
N GLY A 363 -21.44 -12.87 -24.42
CA GLY A 363 -20.80 -14.12 -24.87
C GLY A 363 -19.33 -14.28 -24.46
N THR A 364 -18.73 -13.29 -23.79
CA THR A 364 -17.36 -13.40 -23.26
C THR A 364 -17.37 -14.24 -21.98
N MET A 365 -16.45 -15.20 -21.85
CA MET A 365 -16.18 -15.85 -20.57
C MET A 365 -15.45 -14.89 -19.65
N VAL A 366 -16.02 -14.66 -18.48
CA VAL A 366 -15.44 -13.86 -17.41
C VAL A 366 -15.03 -14.79 -16.28
N GLU A 367 -13.79 -14.66 -15.83
CA GLU A 367 -13.26 -15.40 -14.69
C GLU A 367 -13.15 -14.46 -13.50
N PHE A 368 -13.60 -14.94 -12.35
CA PHE A 368 -13.34 -14.31 -11.06
C PHE A 368 -12.25 -15.07 -10.31
N ASP A 369 -11.41 -14.35 -9.58
CA ASP A 369 -10.34 -14.91 -8.79
C ASP A 369 -10.37 -14.35 -7.36
N ALA A 370 -10.73 -15.20 -6.40
CA ALA A 370 -10.69 -14.88 -4.98
C ALA A 370 -9.45 -15.42 -4.27
N SER A 371 -8.40 -15.84 -5.00
CA SER A 371 -7.18 -16.39 -4.40
C SER A 371 -6.37 -15.38 -3.57
N ALA A 372 -6.71 -14.10 -3.69
CA ALA A 372 -6.15 -13.02 -2.87
C ALA A 372 -6.80 -12.91 -1.49
N SER A 373 -7.89 -13.64 -1.26
CA SER A 373 -8.50 -13.74 0.06
C SER A 373 -7.52 -14.40 1.03
N PHE A 374 -7.49 -13.92 2.27
CA PHE A 374 -6.64 -14.50 3.30
C PHE A 374 -7.30 -14.42 4.67
N ASP A 375 -6.76 -15.16 5.62
CA ASP A 375 -7.16 -15.12 7.02
C ASP A 375 -5.94 -14.79 7.89
N LEU A 376 -6.12 -13.93 8.90
CA LEU A 376 -5.03 -13.35 9.69
C LEU A 376 -4.59 -14.26 10.84
N ASP A 377 -5.48 -15.12 11.33
CA ASP A 377 -5.23 -16.05 12.44
C ASP A 377 -5.58 -17.52 12.12
N GLY A 378 -5.87 -17.83 10.86
CA GLY A 378 -6.19 -19.17 10.41
C GLY A 378 -6.05 -19.38 8.90
N THR A 379 -6.95 -20.18 8.32
CA THR A 379 -6.95 -20.52 6.89
C THR A 379 -8.36 -20.49 6.30
N ILE A 380 -8.47 -20.09 5.04
CA ILE A 380 -9.75 -20.13 4.33
C ILE A 380 -10.12 -21.57 3.94
N VAL A 381 -11.35 -21.98 4.28
CA VAL A 381 -11.89 -23.31 4.00
C VAL A 381 -13.09 -23.31 3.06
N GLY A 382 -13.66 -22.14 2.72
CA GLY A 382 -14.84 -22.05 1.88
C GLY A 382 -14.95 -20.78 1.04
N TYR A 383 -15.59 -20.91 -0.13
CA TYR A 383 -15.98 -19.84 -1.03
C TYR A 383 -17.43 -20.07 -1.47
N ASP A 384 -18.22 -19.00 -1.62
CA ASP A 384 -19.60 -19.04 -2.10
C ASP A 384 -19.88 -17.84 -3.01
N TRP A 385 -19.95 -18.09 -4.31
CA TRP A 385 -20.16 -17.09 -5.35
C TRP A 385 -21.64 -16.95 -5.69
N LYS A 386 -22.14 -15.70 -5.65
CA LYS A 386 -23.55 -15.40 -5.93
C LYS A 386 -23.68 -14.15 -6.78
N GLN A 387 -24.52 -14.24 -7.82
CA GLN A 387 -24.98 -13.04 -8.51
C GLN A 387 -26.06 -12.35 -7.67
N VAL A 388 -25.91 -11.05 -7.45
CA VAL A 388 -26.83 -10.25 -6.62
C VAL A 388 -27.66 -9.25 -7.43
N ALA A 389 -27.22 -8.89 -8.63
CA ALA A 389 -27.99 -8.01 -9.52
C ALA A 389 -27.68 -8.24 -11.01
N GLY A 390 -28.60 -7.75 -11.85
CA GLY A 390 -28.53 -7.83 -13.31
C GLY A 390 -29.14 -9.11 -13.91
N THR A 391 -29.03 -9.24 -15.22
CA THR A 391 -29.47 -10.42 -15.99
C THR A 391 -28.79 -11.68 -15.49
N SER A 392 -29.59 -12.72 -15.21
CA SER A 392 -29.10 -13.97 -14.61
C SER A 392 -28.02 -14.63 -15.49
N ALA A 393 -26.88 -14.90 -14.88
CA ALA A 393 -25.77 -15.67 -15.45
C ALA A 393 -25.60 -16.99 -14.68
N SER A 394 -25.17 -18.05 -15.38
CA SER A 394 -24.81 -19.31 -14.74
C SER A 394 -23.36 -19.23 -14.27
N ILE A 395 -23.13 -19.29 -12.96
CA ILE A 395 -21.79 -19.32 -12.38
C ILE A 395 -21.28 -20.76 -12.40
N GLU A 396 -20.16 -20.98 -13.06
CA GLU A 396 -19.38 -22.21 -13.05
C GLU A 396 -18.50 -22.24 -11.80
N ASP A 397 -18.43 -23.41 -11.16
CA ASP A 397 -17.68 -23.66 -9.93
C ASP A 397 -17.92 -22.63 -8.80
N PRO A 398 -19.18 -22.38 -8.40
CA PRO A 398 -19.55 -21.32 -7.45
C PRO A 398 -19.04 -21.54 -6.02
N SER A 399 -18.32 -22.64 -5.76
CA SER A 399 -17.68 -22.91 -4.46
C SER A 399 -16.16 -23.04 -4.54
N ALA A 400 -15.56 -22.72 -5.69
CA ALA A 400 -14.11 -22.75 -5.87
C ALA A 400 -13.50 -21.36 -5.62
N VAL A 401 -12.19 -21.33 -5.38
CA VAL A 401 -11.42 -20.09 -5.26
C VAL A 401 -11.49 -19.22 -6.54
N ARG A 402 -11.71 -19.87 -7.68
CA ARG A 402 -11.97 -19.25 -8.98
C ARG A 402 -13.29 -19.73 -9.51
N ALA A 403 -14.12 -18.80 -9.96
CA ALA A 403 -15.41 -19.08 -10.58
C ALA A 403 -15.44 -18.40 -11.94
N ALA A 404 -16.35 -18.82 -12.81
CA ALA A 404 -16.49 -18.20 -14.13
C ALA A 404 -17.95 -18.09 -14.53
N PHE A 405 -18.26 -17.21 -15.49
CA PHE A 405 -19.56 -17.18 -16.13
C PHE A 405 -19.45 -16.67 -17.57
N GLU A 406 -20.39 -17.09 -18.41
CA GLU A 406 -20.55 -16.52 -19.74
C GLU A 406 -21.43 -15.27 -19.65
N ALA A 407 -20.92 -14.12 -20.12
CA ALA A 407 -21.63 -12.85 -20.06
C ALA A 407 -22.96 -12.90 -20.84
N PRO A 408 -24.13 -12.79 -20.20
CA PRO A 408 -25.41 -12.83 -20.89
C PRO A 408 -25.65 -11.56 -21.71
N ALA A 409 -26.42 -11.66 -22.80
CA ALA A 409 -26.88 -10.47 -23.51
C ALA A 409 -27.73 -9.58 -22.57
N PRO A 410 -27.57 -8.25 -22.61
CA PRO A 410 -28.38 -7.34 -21.80
C PRO A 410 -29.88 -7.56 -21.99
N SER A 411 -30.65 -7.58 -20.89
CA SER A 411 -32.09 -7.89 -20.92
C SER A 411 -32.94 -6.88 -21.72
N ARG A 412 -32.41 -5.68 -21.95
CA ARG A 412 -32.98 -4.66 -22.85
C ARG A 412 -32.29 -4.76 -24.22
N ALA A 413 -32.77 -5.66 -25.08
CA ALA A 413 -32.38 -5.63 -26.49
C ALA A 413 -32.76 -4.28 -27.10
N ALA A 414 -31.79 -3.58 -27.71
CA ALA A 414 -32.06 -2.34 -28.42
C ALA A 414 -33.11 -2.62 -29.53
N PRO A 415 -34.21 -1.85 -29.63
CA PRO A 415 -35.13 -2.03 -30.73
C PRO A 415 -34.38 -1.74 -32.05
N ALA A 416 -34.35 -2.74 -32.94
CA ALA A 416 -33.55 -2.80 -34.16
C ALA A 416 -33.77 -1.65 -35.18
N LEU A 417 -34.57 -0.63 -34.86
CA LEU A 417 -35.00 0.42 -35.79
C LEU A 417 -35.00 1.85 -35.23
N PHE A 418 -34.44 2.12 -34.04
CA PHE A 418 -34.34 3.51 -33.57
C PHE A 418 -32.95 3.90 -33.08
N ASN A 419 -32.50 5.04 -33.62
CA ASN A 419 -31.32 5.80 -33.24
C ASN A 419 -31.42 6.20 -31.76
N ALA A 420 -31.05 5.28 -30.85
CA ALA A 420 -31.02 5.57 -29.43
C ALA A 420 -29.68 6.26 -29.11
N GLN A 421 -29.73 7.58 -28.87
CA GLN A 421 -28.63 8.31 -28.21
C GLN A 421 -28.44 7.90 -26.73
N ASP A 422 -29.12 6.86 -26.25
CA ASP A 422 -29.05 6.38 -24.87
C ASP A 422 -28.17 5.13 -24.79
N GLU A 423 -26.90 5.33 -24.41
CA GLU A 423 -25.92 4.25 -24.20
C GLU A 423 -26.36 3.24 -23.13
N SER A 424 -27.27 3.62 -22.22
CA SER A 424 -27.79 2.70 -21.19
C SER A 424 -28.65 1.56 -21.74
N VAL A 425 -29.04 1.63 -23.02
CA VAL A 425 -29.78 0.56 -23.69
C VAL A 425 -28.86 -0.58 -24.12
N TYR A 426 -27.58 -0.30 -24.36
CA TYR A 426 -26.62 -1.27 -24.92
C TYR A 426 -25.67 -1.87 -23.88
N ARG A 427 -25.87 -1.53 -22.60
CA ARG A 427 -25.04 -2.05 -21.51
C ARG A 427 -25.87 -2.39 -20.29
N GLU A 428 -25.43 -3.38 -19.54
CA GLU A 428 -26.02 -3.75 -18.25
C GLU A 428 -24.91 -4.04 -17.25
N THR A 429 -25.07 -3.61 -16.00
CA THR A 429 -24.16 -3.96 -14.91
C THR A 429 -24.68 -5.19 -14.19
N LEU A 430 -23.88 -6.24 -14.18
CA LEU A 430 -24.05 -7.42 -13.33
C LEU A 430 -23.23 -7.23 -12.06
N VAL A 431 -23.77 -7.68 -10.94
CA VAL A 431 -23.11 -7.56 -9.63
C VAL A 431 -23.00 -8.95 -9.03
N PHE A 432 -21.80 -9.29 -8.56
CA PHE A 432 -21.48 -10.58 -7.96
C PHE A 432 -20.82 -10.39 -6.61
N ASP A 433 -21.16 -11.27 -5.67
CA ASP A 433 -20.55 -11.37 -4.35
C ASP A 433 -19.80 -12.71 -4.25
N VAL A 434 -18.68 -12.70 -3.54
CA VAL A 434 -18.02 -13.90 -3.01
C VAL A 434 -18.02 -13.82 -1.49
N THR A 435 -18.60 -14.81 -0.82
CA THR A 435 -18.47 -14.99 0.61
C THR A 435 -17.37 -16.01 0.89
N VAL A 436 -16.40 -15.62 1.69
CA VAL A 436 -15.26 -16.44 2.12
C VAL A 436 -15.51 -16.91 3.55
N THR A 437 -15.11 -18.13 3.89
CA THR A 437 -15.25 -18.71 5.23
C THR A 437 -13.92 -19.30 5.70
N ASP A 438 -13.49 -18.95 6.92
CA ASP A 438 -12.28 -19.47 7.56
C ASP A 438 -12.51 -20.80 8.31
N ASP A 439 -11.45 -21.39 8.85
CA ASP A 439 -11.48 -22.66 9.58
C ASP A 439 -12.11 -22.57 10.98
N ALA A 440 -12.26 -21.36 11.53
CA ALA A 440 -13.02 -21.11 12.75
C ALA A 440 -14.52 -20.85 12.48
N GLY A 441 -14.92 -20.68 11.23
CA GLY A 441 -16.29 -20.40 10.78
C GLY A 441 -16.65 -18.92 10.66
N GLY A 442 -15.69 -18.00 10.80
CA GLY A 442 -15.84 -16.59 10.47
C GLY A 442 -16.02 -16.39 8.96
N THR A 443 -16.65 -15.28 8.57
CA THR A 443 -16.97 -15.03 7.16
C THR A 443 -16.82 -13.57 6.79
N ASP A 444 -16.41 -13.31 5.55
CA ASP A 444 -16.41 -11.97 4.96
C ASP A 444 -16.88 -12.04 3.51
N THR A 445 -17.41 -10.95 2.99
CA THR A 445 -17.95 -10.89 1.64
C THR A 445 -17.33 -9.74 0.85
N SER A 446 -16.88 -10.04 -0.36
CA SER A 446 -16.41 -9.06 -1.32
C SER A 446 -17.30 -9.02 -2.56
N ARG A 447 -17.33 -7.88 -3.24
CA ARG A 447 -18.24 -7.59 -4.35
C ARG A 447 -17.50 -7.08 -5.58
N VAL A 448 -17.92 -7.55 -6.75
CA VAL A 448 -17.44 -7.07 -8.04
C VAL A 448 -18.60 -6.73 -8.98
N GLU A 449 -18.36 -5.74 -9.83
CA GLU A 449 -19.29 -5.35 -10.90
C GLU A 449 -18.70 -5.67 -12.28
N VAL A 450 -19.54 -6.19 -13.17
CA VAL A 450 -19.21 -6.46 -14.56
C VAL A 450 -20.21 -5.74 -15.45
N VAL A 451 -19.74 -4.81 -16.27
CA VAL A 451 -20.56 -4.13 -17.27
C VAL A 451 -20.51 -4.93 -18.56
N VAL A 452 -21.65 -5.49 -18.96
CA VAL A 452 -21.79 -6.24 -20.20
C VAL A 452 -22.33 -5.34 -21.30
N LEU A 453 -21.63 -5.28 -22.43
CA LEU A 453 -22.02 -4.58 -23.64
C LEU A 453 -22.72 -5.53 -24.63
N ASP A 454 -23.77 -5.05 -25.28
CA ASP A 454 -24.40 -5.72 -26.41
C ASP A 454 -23.40 -5.84 -27.58
N GLU A 455 -23.36 -7.00 -28.23
CA GLU A 455 -22.53 -7.26 -29.41
C GLU A 455 -22.76 -6.23 -30.55
N ASN A 456 -23.98 -5.69 -30.66
CA ASN A 456 -24.35 -4.71 -31.68
C ASN A 456 -23.82 -3.29 -31.38
N PHE A 457 -23.49 -2.99 -30.13
CA PHE A 457 -22.87 -1.72 -29.76
C PHE A 457 -21.44 -1.61 -30.32
N ALA A 458 -20.71 -2.72 -30.34
CA ALA A 458 -19.37 -2.79 -30.93
C ALA A 458 -19.39 -2.52 -32.45
N VAL A 459 -20.51 -2.79 -33.13
CA VAL A 459 -20.69 -2.58 -34.58
C VAL A 459 -21.23 -1.18 -34.91
N ALA A 460 -22.09 -0.62 -34.04
CA ALA A 460 -22.73 0.69 -34.25
C ALA A 460 -21.80 1.90 -34.03
N SER A 461 -20.70 1.74 -33.29
CA SER A 461 -19.67 2.79 -33.11
C SER A 461 -18.78 3.01 -34.35
N GLY A 462 -19.18 2.46 -35.50
CA GLY A 462 -18.54 2.48 -36.81
C GLY A 462 -17.80 3.77 -37.17
N ASN A 463 -16.50 3.77 -36.88
CA ASN A 463 -15.47 4.29 -37.75
C ASN A 463 -14.47 3.14 -37.93
N GLY A 464 -14.29 2.69 -39.17
CA GLY A 464 -13.52 1.50 -39.53
C GLY A 464 -12.09 1.47 -39.01
N LEU A 465 -11.92 0.99 -37.79
CA LEU A 465 -10.66 0.70 -37.15
C LEU A 465 -10.69 -0.76 -36.69
N THR A 466 -9.60 -1.46 -36.99
CA THR A 466 -9.32 -2.87 -36.67
C THR A 466 -9.47 -3.16 -35.16
N PRO A 467 -9.51 -4.44 -34.72
CA PRO A 467 -9.99 -4.87 -33.39
C PRO A 467 -9.20 -4.38 -32.15
N LEU A 468 -8.28 -3.44 -32.32
CA LEU A 468 -7.39 -2.91 -31.28
C LEU A 468 -7.86 -1.56 -30.70
N THR A 469 -8.86 -0.88 -31.30
CA THR A 469 -9.26 0.47 -30.87
C THR A 469 -10.45 0.54 -29.91
N THR A 470 -11.08 -0.58 -29.57
CA THR A 470 -12.19 -0.63 -28.58
C THR A 470 -11.69 -0.41 -27.14
N LEU A 471 -10.38 -0.49 -26.90
CA LEU A 471 -9.78 -0.42 -25.56
C LEU A 471 -9.70 1.02 -24.99
N VAL A 472 -9.71 2.05 -25.84
CA VAL A 472 -9.31 3.42 -25.42
C VAL A 472 -10.45 4.26 -24.84
N LEU A 473 -11.72 3.91 -25.10
CA LEU A 473 -12.87 4.64 -24.53
C LEU A 473 -13.35 4.09 -23.17
N LEU A 474 -12.85 2.93 -22.75
CA LEU A 474 -13.31 2.23 -21.53
C LEU A 474 -12.56 2.62 -20.24
N VAL A 475 -11.37 3.21 -20.37
CA VAL A 475 -10.52 3.64 -19.23
C VAL A 475 -11.15 4.78 -18.42
N ILE A 476 -12.00 5.62 -19.04
CA ILE A 476 -12.61 6.78 -18.35
C ILE A 476 -13.76 6.36 -17.40
N ALA A 477 -14.37 5.19 -17.58
CA ALA A 477 -15.48 4.71 -16.75
C ALA A 477 -15.04 3.80 -15.58
N GLY A 478 -13.89 3.13 -15.69
CA GLY A 478 -13.37 2.22 -14.66
C GLY A 478 -12.97 2.90 -13.35
N LEU A 479 -12.63 4.19 -13.38
CA LEU A 479 -12.25 4.99 -12.21
C LEU A 479 -13.39 5.24 -11.19
N ARG A 480 -14.64 4.87 -11.49
CA ARG A 480 -15.79 5.14 -10.59
C ARG A 480 -16.42 3.92 -9.94
N VAL A 481 -15.93 2.71 -10.21
CA VAL A 481 -16.52 1.47 -9.72
C VAL A 481 -15.48 0.69 -8.94
N ARG A 482 -15.04 1.23 -7.79
CA ARG A 482 -14.38 0.41 -6.76
C ARG A 482 -15.41 0.01 -5.71
N SER A 483 -15.50 -1.31 -5.56
CA SER A 483 -16.16 -2.13 -4.53
C SER A 483 -16.82 -1.37 -3.38
N GLN A 484 -18.16 -1.31 -3.37
CA GLN A 484 -18.90 -1.12 -2.13
C GLN A 484 -19.09 -2.48 -1.43
N ARG A 485 -18.29 -2.77 -0.39
CA ARG A 485 -18.67 -3.79 0.60
C ARG A 485 -19.75 -3.23 1.50
N ARG A 486 -20.86 -3.96 1.65
CA ARG A 486 -21.85 -3.66 2.69
C ARG A 486 -21.54 -4.52 3.92
N ARG A 487 -21.41 -3.89 5.09
CA ARG A 487 -21.59 -4.57 6.38
C ARG A 487 -23.03 -5.03 6.49
N SER A 488 -23.24 -6.30 6.83
CA SER A 488 -24.56 -6.91 7.11
C SER A 488 -25.12 -6.43 8.44
#